data_AF-A0A1V9KLM8-F1
#
_entry.id   AF-A0A1V9KLM8-F1
#
_cell.length_a   1.000
_cell.length_b   1.000
_cell.length_c   1.000
_cell.angle_alpha   90.00
_cell.angle_beta   90.00
_cell.angle_gamma   90.00
#
_symmetry.space_group_name_H-M   'P 1'
#
loop_
_entity.id
_entity.type
_entity.pdbx_description
1 polymer ?
#
loop_
_entity_poly.entity_id
_entity_poly.type
_entity_poly.pdbx_seq_one_letter_code
_entity_poly.pdbx_strand_id
1 'polypeptide(L)'
;MRPWLALPLLAALLTGCGIRSTQVPTDFGPAPSRVPCALSGQDTATPSSGGVPVQVFLICSAQLVTVDRSVRIPDGTAEAARRVLVAQGLLDELAETPSTPEQQARYSTDVRGGMTVGGPHGRDPEDTLRLSTSPADLTPTALAQIVCTFSDSAAARDDGTVVLGGPAPDPLRTYTCTPEVRSSPGTESPGATAVEGS
;
A
#
# COMPACT_ATOMS: atom_id res chain seq x y z
N MET A 1 21.02 -51.08 -85.26
CA MET A 1 20.37 -49.77 -85.02
C MET A 1 19.28 -49.97 -83.96
N ARG A 2 19.05 -48.97 -83.08
CA ARG A 2 18.13 -48.96 -81.89
C ARG A 2 16.79 -49.70 -82.11
N PRO A 3 16.15 -50.34 -81.08
CA PRO A 3 15.82 -49.79 -79.73
C PRO A 3 16.68 -50.35 -78.54
N TRP A 4 16.40 -50.22 -77.21
CA TRP A 4 15.37 -49.45 -76.45
C TRP A 4 15.77 -49.02 -74.99
N LEU A 5 14.73 -48.70 -74.18
CA LEU A 5 14.54 -48.39 -72.74
C LEU A 5 14.96 -49.51 -71.73
N ALA A 6 15.18 -49.29 -70.42
CA ALA A 6 15.12 -48.08 -69.57
C ALA A 6 15.87 -48.31 -68.23
N LEU A 7 16.28 -47.22 -67.55
CA LEU A 7 16.23 -47.14 -66.08
C LEU A 7 16.10 -45.67 -65.64
N PRO A 8 14.96 -45.24 -65.04
CA PRO A 8 14.73 -43.88 -64.55
C PRO A 8 15.00 -43.77 -63.03
N LEU A 9 15.03 -42.52 -62.51
CA LEU A 9 15.34 -42.14 -61.12
C LEU A 9 16.80 -42.51 -60.73
N LEU A 10 17.61 -41.67 -60.08
CA LEU A 10 17.35 -41.00 -58.82
C LEU A 10 18.47 -39.96 -58.55
N ALA A 11 18.17 -38.67 -58.74
CA ALA A 11 19.02 -37.56 -58.26
C ALA A 11 18.13 -36.35 -58.01
N ALA A 12 17.16 -36.51 -57.10
CA ALA A 12 16.31 -35.40 -56.67
C ALA A 12 17.20 -34.32 -56.06
N LEU A 13 17.06 -33.09 -56.57
CA LEU A 13 17.78 -31.92 -56.10
C LEU A 13 17.45 -31.67 -54.63
N LEU A 14 18.34 -32.11 -53.74
CA LEU A 14 18.38 -31.71 -52.32
C LEU A 14 18.87 -30.26 -52.17
N THR A 15 18.38 -29.36 -53.02
CA THR A 15 18.43 -27.92 -52.80
C THR A 15 17.40 -27.57 -51.74
N GLY A 16 17.66 -28.02 -50.51
CA GLY A 16 17.01 -27.47 -49.35
C GLY A 16 17.30 -25.98 -49.32
N CYS A 17 16.29 -25.15 -49.57
CA CYS A 17 16.33 -23.74 -49.24
C CYS A 17 16.45 -23.64 -47.72
N GLY A 18 17.68 -23.71 -47.21
CA GLY A 18 17.98 -23.69 -45.80
C GLY A 18 17.44 -22.40 -45.21
N ILE A 19 16.31 -22.51 -44.52
CA ILE A 19 15.75 -21.42 -43.72
C ILE A 19 16.84 -21.05 -42.72
N ARG A 20 17.54 -19.93 -42.97
CA ARG A 20 18.36 -19.33 -41.94
C ARG A 20 17.39 -18.95 -40.83
N SER A 21 17.51 -19.60 -39.67
CA SER A 21 16.88 -19.09 -38.46
C SER A 21 17.39 -17.68 -38.26
N THR A 22 16.57 -16.70 -38.60
CA THR A 22 16.72 -15.34 -38.13
C THR A 22 16.44 -15.40 -36.63
N GLN A 23 17.48 -15.71 -35.86
CA GLN A 23 17.48 -15.49 -34.43
C GLN A 23 17.31 -13.99 -34.23
N VAL A 24 16.06 -13.57 -34.07
CA VAL A 24 15.76 -12.26 -33.52
C VAL A 24 16.36 -12.27 -32.12
N PRO A 25 17.22 -11.30 -31.74
CA PRO A 25 17.66 -11.18 -30.36
C PRO A 25 16.42 -10.87 -29.53
N THR A 26 15.82 -11.89 -28.92
CA THR A 26 14.68 -11.74 -28.02
C THR A 26 15.19 -11.31 -26.65
N ASP A 27 15.90 -10.18 -26.63
CA ASP A 27 16.09 -9.35 -25.45
C ASP A 27 14.79 -8.56 -25.22
N PHE A 28 13.70 -9.32 -25.04
CA PHE A 28 12.56 -8.83 -24.31
C PHE A 28 13.01 -8.79 -22.86
N GLY A 29 13.57 -7.65 -22.46
CA GLY A 29 13.80 -7.33 -21.05
C GLY A 29 12.58 -7.68 -20.21
N PRO A 30 12.77 -8.05 -18.93
CA PRO A 30 11.87 -8.88 -18.13
C PRO A 30 10.40 -8.55 -18.41
N ALA A 31 9.66 -9.56 -18.92
CA ALA A 31 8.29 -9.41 -19.37
C ALA A 31 7.51 -8.57 -18.36
N PRO A 32 6.86 -7.46 -18.78
CA PRO A 32 6.37 -6.45 -17.85
C PRO A 32 5.42 -7.12 -16.87
N SER A 33 5.90 -7.26 -15.64
CA SER A 33 5.10 -7.78 -14.55
C SER A 33 3.92 -6.83 -14.43
N ARG A 34 2.72 -7.35 -14.70
CA ARG A 34 1.47 -6.65 -14.42
C ARG A 34 1.24 -6.67 -12.91
N VAL A 35 2.20 -6.13 -12.16
CA VAL A 35 2.05 -5.86 -10.74
C VAL A 35 0.88 -4.89 -10.67
N PRO A 36 -0.24 -5.27 -10.05
CA PRO A 36 -1.35 -4.35 -9.91
C PRO A 36 -0.86 -3.12 -9.13
N CYS A 37 -1.39 -1.96 -9.52
CA CYS A 37 -1.17 -0.69 -8.85
C CYS A 37 0.27 -0.13 -8.87
N ALA A 38 1.10 -0.53 -9.85
CA ALA A 38 2.30 0.27 -10.17
C ALA A 38 1.89 1.65 -10.73
N LEU A 39 2.10 2.71 -9.95
CA LEU A 39 2.12 4.07 -10.50
C LEU A 39 3.35 4.20 -11.40
N SER A 40 3.19 4.77 -12.59
CA SER A 40 4.35 5.16 -13.38
C SER A 40 5.07 6.27 -12.61
N GLY A 41 6.38 6.11 -12.34
CA GLY A 41 7.16 6.90 -11.37
C GLY A 41 7.38 8.39 -11.70
N GLN A 42 6.47 8.99 -12.45
CA GLN A 42 6.36 10.40 -12.80
C GLN A 42 5.10 11.03 -12.17
N ASP A 43 4.12 10.21 -11.78
CA ASP A 43 2.84 10.63 -11.16
C ASP A 43 2.87 10.62 -9.62
N THR A 44 4.01 10.27 -9.00
CA THR A 44 4.23 10.56 -7.58
C THR A 44 4.14 12.07 -7.40
N ALA A 45 3.05 12.53 -6.75
CA ALA A 45 2.74 13.94 -6.63
C ALA A 45 3.98 14.71 -6.16
N THR A 46 4.48 15.64 -6.99
CA THR A 46 5.69 16.40 -6.65
C THR A 46 5.46 17.05 -5.29
N PRO A 47 6.25 16.71 -4.25
CA PRO A 47 5.91 17.08 -2.89
C PRO A 47 5.82 18.60 -2.80
N SER A 48 4.61 19.10 -2.53
CA SER A 48 4.38 20.53 -2.41
C SER A 48 5.28 21.08 -1.31
N SER A 49 5.98 22.19 -1.59
CA SER A 49 7.36 22.43 -1.15
C SER A 49 7.58 22.81 0.33
N GLY A 50 6.78 22.26 1.24
CA GLY A 50 6.84 22.48 2.69
C GLY A 50 6.05 21.45 3.52
N GLY A 51 5.89 20.21 3.03
CA GLY A 51 5.36 19.08 3.80
C GLY A 51 6.44 18.06 4.18
N VAL A 52 6.24 17.36 5.30
CA VAL A 52 7.04 16.19 5.69
C VAL A 52 6.56 14.99 4.85
N PRO A 53 7.45 14.28 4.13
CA PRO A 53 7.07 13.10 3.38
C PRO A 53 6.65 11.98 4.35
N VAL A 54 5.53 11.32 4.05
CA VAL A 54 4.98 10.19 4.81
C VAL A 54 4.43 9.14 3.86
N GLN A 55 4.16 7.92 4.35
CA GLN A 55 3.48 6.88 3.60
C GLN A 55 2.08 6.63 4.17
N VAL A 56 1.09 6.41 3.31
CA VAL A 56 -0.23 5.90 3.69
C VAL A 56 -0.50 4.56 3.01
N PHE A 57 -1.27 3.68 3.66
CA PHE A 57 -1.60 2.36 3.11
C PHE A 57 -2.95 2.38 2.38
N LEU A 58 -2.90 2.41 1.05
CA LEU A 58 -4.10 2.29 0.21
C LEU A 58 -4.37 0.83 -0.17
N ILE A 59 -5.63 0.54 -0.50
CA ILE A 59 -6.06 -0.79 -0.94
C ILE A 59 -5.70 -0.96 -2.42
N CYS A 60 -4.98 -2.03 -2.73
CA CYS A 60 -4.67 -2.50 -4.08
C CYS A 60 -4.86 -4.01 -4.15
N SER A 61 -5.67 -4.53 -5.08
CA SER A 61 -5.82 -6.00 -5.28
C SER A 61 -6.10 -6.79 -3.98
N ALA A 62 -6.92 -6.21 -3.10
CA ALA A 62 -7.25 -6.73 -1.76
C ALA A 62 -6.06 -6.85 -0.78
N GLN A 63 -4.98 -6.10 -1.02
CA GLN A 63 -3.82 -5.93 -0.13
C GLN A 63 -3.64 -4.43 0.20
N LEU A 64 -2.83 -4.14 1.21
CA LEU A 64 -2.39 -2.79 1.56
C LEU A 64 -1.03 -2.50 0.91
N VAL A 65 -0.95 -1.39 0.18
CA VAL A 65 0.26 -0.94 -0.54
C VAL A 65 0.55 0.52 -0.14
N THR A 66 1.83 0.83 0.09
CA THR A 66 2.24 2.19 0.48
C THR A 66 2.17 3.16 -0.69
N VAL A 67 1.76 4.39 -0.37
CA VAL A 67 1.70 5.51 -1.30
C VAL A 67 2.29 6.74 -0.60
N ASP A 68 3.19 7.44 -1.27
CA ASP A 68 3.82 8.66 -0.76
C ASP A 68 2.84 9.82 -0.68
N ARG A 69 2.88 10.53 0.46
CA ARG A 69 2.03 11.69 0.80
C ARG A 69 2.86 12.75 1.52
N SER A 70 2.28 13.93 1.78
CA SER A 70 3.01 15.03 2.43
C SER A 70 2.19 15.76 3.50
N VAL A 71 2.51 15.54 4.78
CA VAL A 71 1.79 16.16 5.91
C VAL A 71 2.51 17.41 6.39
N ARG A 72 1.77 18.49 6.68
CA ARG A 72 2.34 19.73 7.25
C ARG A 72 2.32 19.65 8.77
N ILE A 73 3.50 19.66 9.39
CA ILE A 73 3.68 19.65 10.85
C ILE A 73 4.27 20.99 11.30
N PRO A 74 3.65 21.71 12.25
CA PRO A 74 4.23 22.91 12.83
C PRO A 74 5.50 22.61 13.65
N ASP A 75 6.55 23.39 13.40
CA ASP A 75 7.79 23.38 14.18
C ASP A 75 7.56 23.78 15.65
N GLY A 76 8.46 23.34 16.53
CA GLY A 76 8.42 23.66 17.97
C GLY A 76 7.30 23.00 18.78
N THR A 77 6.41 22.22 18.15
CA THR A 77 5.37 21.45 18.85
C THR A 77 5.99 20.37 19.76
N ALA A 78 5.52 20.27 21.01
CA ALA A 78 5.94 19.23 21.95
C ALA A 78 5.56 17.82 21.45
N GLU A 79 6.38 16.80 21.72
CA GLU A 79 6.28 15.47 21.10
C GLU A 79 4.90 14.81 21.20
N ALA A 80 4.25 14.82 22.38
CA ALA A 80 2.90 14.24 22.52
C ALA A 80 1.85 14.95 21.64
N ALA A 81 1.92 16.28 21.53
CA ALA A 81 1.03 17.05 20.64
C ALA A 81 1.40 16.85 19.15
N ARG A 82 2.70 16.74 18.84
CA ARG A 82 3.21 16.43 17.51
C ARG A 82 2.72 15.07 17.02
N ARG A 83 2.71 14.05 17.88
CA ARG A 83 2.17 12.70 17.58
C ARG A 83 0.71 12.78 17.11
N VAL A 84 -0.13 13.53 17.81
CA VAL A 84 -1.55 13.74 17.45
C VAL A 84 -1.69 14.49 16.12
N LEU A 85 -0.88 15.53 15.88
CA LEU A 85 -0.89 16.26 14.60
C LEU A 85 -0.44 15.38 13.41
N VAL A 86 0.58 14.54 13.61
CA VAL A 86 1.02 13.56 12.60
C VAL A 86 -0.09 12.55 12.33
N ALA A 87 -0.72 11.99 13.37
CA ALA A 87 -1.81 11.03 13.23
C ALA A 87 -3.04 11.64 12.53
N GLN A 88 -3.41 12.89 12.85
CA GLN A 88 -4.48 13.59 12.15
C GLN A 88 -4.15 13.78 10.66
N GLY A 89 -2.96 14.32 10.35
CA GLY A 89 -2.56 14.53 8.96
C GLY A 89 -2.48 13.24 8.14
N LEU A 90 -1.98 12.15 8.75
CA LEU A 90 -2.00 10.83 8.12
C LEU A 90 -3.42 10.31 7.87
N LEU A 91 -4.33 10.55 8.81
CA LEU A 91 -5.74 10.16 8.67
C LEU A 91 -6.44 10.97 7.56
N ASP A 92 -6.13 12.27 7.46
CA ASP A 92 -6.64 13.15 6.41
C ASP A 92 -6.15 12.69 5.02
N GLU A 93 -4.84 12.49 4.83
CA GLU A 93 -4.23 12.01 3.57
C GLU A 93 -4.73 10.59 3.19
N LEU A 94 -4.96 9.71 4.18
CA LEU A 94 -5.49 8.36 3.98
C LEU A 94 -6.98 8.34 3.61
N ALA A 95 -7.72 9.37 4.02
CA ALA A 95 -9.15 9.53 3.76
C ALA A 95 -9.44 10.38 2.50
N GLU A 96 -8.41 10.94 1.85
CA GLU A 96 -8.56 11.57 0.55
C GLU A 96 -9.07 10.58 -0.49
N THR A 97 -9.89 11.08 -1.42
CA THR A 97 -10.22 10.30 -2.62
C THR A 97 -8.94 10.13 -3.44
N PRO A 98 -8.54 8.89 -3.82
CA PRO A 98 -7.34 8.69 -4.61
C PRO A 98 -7.34 9.53 -5.88
N SER A 99 -6.18 10.05 -6.26
CA SER A 99 -5.97 10.87 -7.46
C SER A 99 -6.32 10.11 -8.75
N THR A 100 -6.46 10.83 -9.86
CA THR A 100 -6.80 10.21 -11.15
C THR A 100 -5.83 9.09 -11.58
N PRO A 101 -4.48 9.25 -11.46
CA PRO A 101 -3.54 8.14 -11.74
C PRO A 101 -3.73 6.96 -10.79
N GLU A 102 -3.98 7.20 -9.51
CA GLU A 102 -4.20 6.15 -8.51
C GLU A 102 -5.49 5.36 -8.78
N GLN A 103 -6.59 6.04 -9.13
CA GLN A 103 -7.84 5.37 -9.53
C GLN A 103 -7.65 4.54 -10.81
N GLN A 104 -6.89 5.04 -11.79
CA GLN A 104 -6.54 4.26 -13.00
C GLN A 104 -5.69 3.03 -12.66
N ALA A 105 -4.76 3.17 -11.72
CA ALA A 105 -3.95 2.10 -11.15
C ALA A 105 -4.74 1.16 -10.20
N ARG A 106 -6.02 1.47 -9.91
CA ARG A 106 -6.97 0.69 -9.09
C ARG A 106 -6.73 0.74 -7.57
N TYR A 107 -6.14 1.82 -7.09
CA TYR A 107 -6.13 2.14 -5.66
C TYR A 107 -7.50 2.58 -5.16
N SER A 108 -7.79 2.27 -3.89
CA SER A 108 -8.98 2.72 -3.15
C SER A 108 -8.67 2.89 -1.65
N THR A 109 -9.57 3.55 -0.92
CA THR A 109 -9.54 3.65 0.54
C THR A 109 -10.94 3.38 1.11
N ASP A 110 -11.02 2.62 2.20
CA ASP A 110 -12.24 2.39 2.97
C ASP A 110 -12.39 3.42 4.12
N VAL A 111 -11.34 4.19 4.40
CA VAL A 111 -11.35 5.26 5.41
C VAL A 111 -12.13 6.46 4.88
N ARG A 112 -13.12 6.92 5.65
CA ARG A 112 -13.97 8.07 5.29
C ARG A 112 -13.43 9.37 5.87
N GLY A 113 -13.45 10.43 5.06
CA GLY A 113 -13.08 11.78 5.50
C GLY A 113 -13.97 12.31 6.64
N GLY A 114 -13.41 13.23 7.42
CA GLY A 114 -14.09 13.84 8.57
C GLY A 114 -13.96 13.06 9.89
N MET A 115 -13.23 11.94 9.91
CA MET A 115 -12.77 11.33 11.16
C MET A 115 -11.61 12.16 11.74
N THR A 116 -11.57 12.32 13.07
CA THR A 116 -10.53 13.10 13.75
C THR A 116 -9.75 12.29 14.78
N VAL A 117 -8.51 12.69 15.04
CA VAL A 117 -7.64 12.13 16.08
C VAL A 117 -7.45 13.16 17.21
N GLY A 118 -7.84 12.79 18.41
CA GLY A 118 -7.50 13.46 19.66
C GLY A 118 -6.34 12.77 20.37
N GLY A 119 -5.75 13.48 21.34
CA GLY A 119 -4.74 12.91 22.24
C GLY A 119 -5.35 12.15 23.44
N PRO A 120 -4.51 11.78 24.42
CA PRO A 120 -4.96 11.16 25.67
C PRO A 120 -5.96 12.03 26.45
N HIS A 121 -6.89 11.39 27.14
CA HIS A 121 -7.90 12.00 27.99
C HIS A 121 -7.88 11.41 29.42
N GLY A 122 -7.60 12.24 30.42
CA GLY A 122 -7.67 11.84 31.83
C GLY A 122 -6.48 10.98 32.28
N ARG A 123 -6.66 9.65 32.32
CA ARG A 123 -5.62 8.67 32.74
C ARG A 123 -5.06 7.83 31.59
N ASP A 124 -5.38 8.20 30.37
CA ASP A 124 -4.81 7.55 29.19
C ASP A 124 -3.27 7.70 29.18
N PRO A 125 -2.51 6.67 28.74
CA PRO A 125 -1.09 6.79 28.45
C PRO A 125 -0.79 7.93 27.45
N GLU A 126 0.34 8.62 27.61
CA GLU A 126 0.69 9.82 26.81
C GLU A 126 0.74 9.59 25.28
N ASP A 127 0.91 8.33 24.86
CA ASP A 127 0.97 7.89 23.47
C ASP A 127 -0.39 7.49 22.86
N THR A 128 -1.49 7.69 23.61
CA THR A 128 -2.85 7.35 23.18
C THR A 128 -3.36 8.27 22.08
N LEU A 129 -3.92 7.68 21.03
CA LEU A 129 -4.65 8.37 19.98
C LEU A 129 -6.13 7.99 20.08
N ARG A 130 -7.01 8.98 20.33
CA ARG A 130 -8.46 8.79 20.39
C ARG A 130 -9.10 9.16 19.06
N LEU A 131 -9.64 8.18 18.35
CA LEU A 131 -10.42 8.40 17.14
C LEU A 131 -11.81 8.94 17.49
N SER A 132 -12.40 9.76 16.62
CA SER A 132 -13.80 10.22 16.75
C SER A 132 -14.84 9.11 16.58
N THR A 133 -14.42 7.94 16.10
CA THR A 133 -15.22 6.74 15.89
C THR A 133 -14.52 5.59 16.61
N SER A 134 -15.26 4.71 17.30
CA SER A 134 -14.63 3.59 18.00
C SER A 134 -13.89 2.69 17.00
N PRO A 135 -12.65 2.26 17.27
CA PRO A 135 -11.95 1.28 16.43
C PRO A 135 -12.75 -0.01 16.17
N ALA A 136 -13.65 -0.38 17.10
CA ALA A 136 -14.53 -1.53 16.99
C ALA A 136 -15.73 -1.33 16.03
N ASP A 137 -16.08 -0.09 15.70
CA ASP A 137 -17.17 0.26 14.77
C ASP A 137 -16.69 0.41 13.31
N LEU A 138 -15.38 0.30 13.07
CA LEU A 138 -14.77 0.38 11.76
C LEU A 138 -14.90 -0.95 11.00
N THR A 139 -14.87 -0.91 9.67
CA THR A 139 -14.67 -2.13 8.88
C THR A 139 -13.28 -2.70 9.14
N PRO A 140 -13.06 -4.03 9.04
CA PRO A 140 -11.73 -4.62 9.22
C PRO A 140 -10.67 -3.95 8.35
N THR A 141 -11.02 -3.67 7.08
CA THR A 141 -10.15 -2.99 6.12
C THR A 141 -9.81 -1.56 6.53
N ALA A 142 -10.80 -0.76 6.96
CA ALA A 142 -10.54 0.62 7.40
C ALA A 142 -9.68 0.66 8.67
N LEU A 143 -9.92 -0.24 9.63
CA LEU A 143 -9.08 -0.39 10.82
C LEU A 143 -7.65 -0.81 10.43
N ALA A 144 -7.50 -1.76 9.52
CA ALA A 144 -6.19 -2.20 9.02
C ALA A 144 -5.42 -1.08 8.30
N GLN A 145 -6.09 -0.29 7.44
CA GLN A 145 -5.48 0.88 6.79
C GLN A 145 -4.97 1.91 7.82
N ILE A 146 -5.79 2.26 8.82
CA ILE A 146 -5.41 3.22 9.87
C ILE A 146 -4.25 2.70 10.70
N VAL A 147 -4.35 1.47 11.23
CA VAL A 147 -3.29 0.88 12.06
C VAL A 147 -1.99 0.76 11.28
N CYS A 148 -2.01 0.26 10.05
CA CYS A 148 -0.79 0.11 9.25
C CYS A 148 -0.16 1.45 8.87
N THR A 149 -0.97 2.47 8.58
CA THR A 149 -0.49 3.84 8.30
C THR A 149 0.14 4.47 9.54
N PHE A 150 -0.48 4.35 10.71
CA PHE A 150 0.07 4.93 11.93
C PHE A 150 1.32 4.16 12.40
N SER A 151 1.34 2.82 12.32
CA SER A 151 2.48 1.95 12.66
C SER A 151 3.75 2.25 11.86
N ASP A 152 3.65 2.72 10.62
CA ASP A 152 4.79 3.02 9.72
C ASP A 152 5.23 4.50 9.82
N SER A 153 4.94 5.18 10.93
CA SER A 153 5.07 6.63 11.06
C SER A 153 5.43 7.11 12.47
N ALA A 154 5.73 8.40 12.62
CA ALA A 154 5.93 9.05 13.92
C ALA A 154 4.65 9.13 14.79
N ALA A 155 3.49 8.66 14.32
CA ALA A 155 2.32 8.45 15.16
C ALA A 155 2.51 7.25 16.12
N ALA A 156 3.30 6.25 15.75
CA ALA A 156 3.56 5.03 16.53
C ALA A 156 4.64 5.19 17.60
N ARG A 157 4.60 4.28 18.58
CA ARG A 157 5.70 4.05 19.53
C ARG A 157 6.97 3.60 18.81
N ASP A 158 8.08 3.61 19.56
CA ASP A 158 9.39 3.12 19.10
C ASP A 158 9.37 1.63 18.69
N ASP A 159 8.38 0.85 19.14
CA ASP A 159 8.16 -0.56 18.75
C ASP A 159 7.23 -0.75 17.53
N GLY A 160 6.77 0.34 16.91
CA GLY A 160 5.83 0.34 15.79
C GLY A 160 4.37 0.05 16.19
N THR A 161 4.05 -0.11 17.47
CA THR A 161 2.66 -0.29 17.93
C THR A 161 1.96 1.05 18.16
N VAL A 162 0.63 1.03 18.08
CA VAL A 162 -0.23 2.23 18.24
C VAL A 162 -1.31 1.96 19.29
N VAL A 163 -1.53 2.88 20.23
CA VAL A 163 -2.68 2.81 21.14
C VAL A 163 -3.84 3.58 20.53
N LEU A 164 -4.90 2.86 20.18
CA LEU A 164 -6.13 3.47 19.70
C LEU A 164 -7.28 3.21 20.68
N GLY A 165 -8.13 4.21 20.83
CA GLY A 165 -9.45 4.11 21.45
C GLY A 165 -10.46 4.97 20.70
N GLY A 166 -11.74 4.79 20.99
CA GLY A 166 -12.78 5.73 20.56
C GLY A 166 -12.83 6.99 21.44
N PRO A 167 -13.90 7.79 21.32
CA PRO A 167 -14.20 8.86 22.26
C PRO A 167 -14.25 8.35 23.70
N ALA A 168 -13.72 9.10 24.67
CA ALA A 168 -13.75 8.66 26.07
C ALA A 168 -15.22 8.46 26.54
N PRO A 169 -15.55 7.37 27.27
CA PRO A 169 -14.64 6.46 27.98
C PRO A 169 -14.29 5.16 27.23
N ASP A 170 -14.33 5.11 25.90
CA ASP A 170 -14.05 3.88 25.14
C ASP A 170 -12.69 3.24 25.50
N PRO A 171 -12.64 1.89 25.56
CA PRO A 171 -11.46 1.15 25.99
C PRO A 171 -10.30 1.29 25.00
N LEU A 172 -9.10 1.41 25.54
CA LEU A 172 -7.86 1.50 24.78
C LEU A 172 -7.33 0.10 24.43
N ARG A 173 -6.79 -0.04 23.22
CA ARG A 173 -6.07 -1.23 22.77
C ARG A 173 -4.77 -0.83 22.09
N THR A 174 -3.71 -1.58 22.36
CA THR A 174 -2.46 -1.54 21.58
C THR A 174 -2.67 -2.40 20.34
N TYR A 175 -2.44 -1.84 19.17
CA TYR A 175 -2.53 -2.52 17.88
C TYR A 175 -1.17 -2.69 17.21
N THR A 176 -1.02 -3.78 16.45
CA THR A 176 0.14 -4.07 15.61
C THR A 176 -0.30 -4.35 14.17
N CYS A 177 0.30 -3.67 13.21
CA CYS A 177 0.20 -4.01 11.80
C CYS A 177 1.22 -5.11 11.44
N THR A 178 0.75 -6.33 11.14
CA THR A 178 1.62 -7.44 10.71
C THR A 178 1.63 -7.59 9.18
N PRO A 179 2.57 -8.35 8.59
CA PRO A 179 2.57 -8.64 7.15
C PRO A 179 1.27 -9.30 6.67
N GLU A 180 0.66 -10.15 7.51
CA GLU A 180 -0.60 -10.85 7.21
C GLU A 180 -1.74 -9.85 7.06
N VAL A 181 -1.85 -8.89 7.98
CA VAL A 181 -2.81 -7.77 7.93
C VAL A 181 -2.59 -6.92 6.68
N ARG A 182 -1.34 -6.62 6.31
CA ARG A 182 -1.03 -5.92 5.05
C ARG A 182 -1.46 -6.76 3.83
N SER A 183 -1.32 -8.08 3.87
CA SER A 183 -1.64 -8.98 2.76
C SER A 183 -3.12 -9.36 2.60
N SER A 184 -3.94 -9.16 3.64
CA SER A 184 -5.36 -9.58 3.67
C SER A 184 -6.20 -8.74 4.65
N PRO A 185 -6.22 -7.39 4.54
CA PRO A 185 -6.85 -6.48 5.51
C PRO A 185 -8.36 -6.63 5.69
N GLY A 186 -9.05 -7.32 4.77
CA GLY A 186 -10.49 -7.60 4.86
C GLY A 186 -10.84 -8.83 5.72
N THR A 187 -9.86 -9.69 6.02
CA THR A 187 -10.06 -10.93 6.80
C THR A 187 -9.13 -11.04 8.00
N GLU A 188 -7.89 -10.57 7.87
CA GLU A 188 -6.91 -10.48 8.95
C GLU A 188 -7.07 -9.14 9.67
N SER A 189 -7.53 -9.18 10.92
CA SER A 189 -7.64 -7.99 11.76
C SER A 189 -6.28 -7.63 12.39
N PRO A 190 -5.94 -6.34 12.57
CA PRO A 190 -4.77 -5.95 13.33
C PRO A 190 -4.72 -6.60 14.71
N GLY A 191 -3.57 -7.16 15.10
CA GLY A 191 -3.41 -7.80 16.40
C GLY A 191 -3.64 -6.77 17.51
N ALA A 192 -4.55 -7.06 18.44
CA ALA A 192 -5.07 -6.08 19.40
C ALA A 192 -5.04 -6.59 20.85
N THR A 193 -4.23 -5.95 21.70
CA THR A 193 -4.11 -6.26 23.13
C THR A 193 -4.76 -5.15 23.95
N ALA A 194 -5.47 -5.49 25.02
CA ALA A 194 -6.03 -4.47 25.93
C ALA A 194 -4.90 -3.68 26.60
N VAL A 195 -5.08 -2.37 26.76
CA VAL A 195 -4.19 -1.55 27.60
C VAL A 195 -4.67 -1.64 29.04
N GLU A 196 -3.82 -2.12 29.94
CA GLU A 196 -4.11 -2.09 31.37
C GLU A 196 -3.96 -0.64 31.89
N GLY A 197 -5.02 -0.12 32.51
CA GLY A 197 -5.03 1.25 33.04
C GLY A 197 -4.15 1.38 34.29
N SER A 198 -3.37 2.47 34.35
CA SER A 198 -2.55 2.86 35.52
C SER A 198 -3.29 3.77 36.52
#